data_AF-A0A1V5VRF2-F1
#
_entry.id   AF-A0A1V5VRF2-F1
#
_cell.length_a   1.000
_cell.length_b   1.000
_cell.length_c   1.000
_cell.angle_alpha   90.00
_cell.angle_beta   90.00
_cell.angle_gamma   90.00
#
_symmetry.space_group_name_H-M   'P 1'
#
loop_
_entity.id
_entity.type
_entity.pdbx_description
1 polymer ?
#
loop_
_entity_poly.entity_id
_entity_poly.type
_entity_poly.pdbx_seq_one_letter_code
_entity_poly.pdbx_strand_id
1 'polypeptide(L)'
;MKNYNSKLKIKEASGKIFKTIFLLVIREFYLFFRNIYGLACHPFLTIRRIRREKDYFQVLLVFGLPVYFWLAAIVSLAVLRFLIGIRGRLGWIAHSLLWLVSGLTGLICFYLFYWLWLTYFNQKKIKEGGQSAG
;
A
#
# COMPACT_ATOMS: atom_id res chain seq x y z
N MET A 1 -46.83 -0.25 16.39
CA MET A 1 -45.72 -0.31 17.37
C MET A 1 -44.52 -1.20 16.98
N LYS A 2 -44.62 -2.20 16.09
CA LYS A 2 -43.48 -3.07 15.70
C LYS A 2 -42.32 -2.37 14.94
N ASN A 3 -42.58 -1.24 14.28
CA ASN A 3 -41.62 -0.60 13.35
C ASN A 3 -40.54 0.27 14.04
N TYR A 4 -40.75 0.68 15.30
CA TYR A 4 -39.74 1.45 16.06
C TYR A 4 -38.61 0.57 16.60
N ASN A 5 -38.96 -0.67 16.98
CA ASN A 5 -38.04 -1.62 17.60
C ASN A 5 -37.02 -2.19 16.58
N SER A 6 -37.40 -2.32 15.30
CA SER A 6 -36.50 -2.72 14.22
C SER A 6 -35.50 -1.62 13.85
N LYS A 7 -35.91 -0.35 13.79
CA LYS A 7 -35.01 0.79 13.52
C LYS A 7 -33.97 0.98 14.63
N LEU A 8 -34.36 0.78 15.89
CA LEU A 8 -33.45 0.87 17.03
C LEU A 8 -32.36 -0.22 17.00
N LYS A 9 -32.75 -1.48 16.73
CA LYS A 9 -31.80 -2.59 16.56
C LYS A 9 -30.82 -2.38 15.39
N ILE A 10 -31.28 -1.83 14.27
CA ILE A 10 -30.41 -1.53 13.12
C ILE A 10 -29.40 -0.44 13.47
N LYS A 11 -29.80 0.59 14.22
CA LYS A 11 -28.90 1.68 14.64
C LYS A 11 -27.80 1.18 15.60
N GLU A 12 -28.16 0.32 16.55
CA GLU A 12 -27.21 -0.32 17.47
C GLU A 12 -26.27 -1.31 16.77
N ALA A 13 -26.78 -2.11 15.82
CA ALA A 13 -25.96 -3.00 15.01
C ALA A 13 -25.00 -2.21 14.11
N SER A 14 -25.47 -1.13 13.48
CA SER A 14 -24.65 -0.24 12.66
C SER A 14 -23.53 0.40 13.47
N GLY A 15 -23.78 0.83 14.71
CA GLY A 15 -22.74 1.38 15.59
C GLY A 15 -21.65 0.35 15.93
N LYS A 16 -22.04 -0.90 16.17
CA LYS A 16 -21.09 -2.00 16.41
C LYS A 16 -20.26 -2.33 15.17
N ILE A 17 -20.90 -2.40 14.00
CA ILE A 17 -20.20 -2.65 12.73
C ILE A 17 -19.21 -1.52 12.44
N PHE A 18 -19.62 -0.26 12.62
CA PHE A 18 -18.74 0.89 12.44
C PHE A 18 -17.54 0.84 13.37
N LYS A 19 -17.74 0.53 14.66
CA LYS A 19 -16.65 0.39 15.63
C LYS A 19 -15.66 -0.71 15.23
N THR A 20 -16.16 -1.86 14.77
CA THR A 20 -15.31 -2.97 14.32
C THR A 20 -14.52 -2.60 13.07
N ILE A 21 -15.16 -1.99 12.07
CA ILE A 21 -14.48 -1.52 10.85
C ILE A 21 -13.40 -0.50 11.21
N PHE A 22 -13.72 0.46 12.07
CA PHE A 22 -12.78 1.49 12.50
C PHE A 22 -11.55 0.90 13.22
N LEU A 23 -11.76 -0.06 14.12
CA LEU A 23 -10.66 -0.76 14.80
C LEU A 23 -9.79 -1.57 13.83
N LEU A 24 -10.41 -2.20 12.83
CA LEU A 24 -9.68 -2.92 11.78
C LEU A 24 -8.83 -1.96 10.94
N VAL A 25 -9.38 -0.81 10.54
CA VAL A 25 -8.66 0.21 9.78
C VAL A 25 -7.44 0.71 10.56
N ILE A 26 -7.60 1.05 11.84
CA ILE A 26 -6.47 1.51 12.67
C ILE A 26 -5.38 0.44 12.76
N ARG A 27 -5.77 -0.83 12.96
CA ARG A 27 -4.82 -1.93 13.04
C ARG A 27 -4.04 -2.10 11.74
N GLU A 28 -4.72 -2.07 10.60
CA GLU A 28 -4.08 -2.15 9.28
C GLU A 28 -3.13 -0.98 9.04
N PHE A 29 -3.53 0.24 9.39
CA PHE A 29 -2.68 1.42 9.28
C PHE A 29 -1.42 1.30 10.14
N TYR A 30 -1.55 0.85 11.39
CA TYR A 30 -0.41 0.65 12.27
C TYR A 30 0.56 -0.40 11.70
N LEU A 31 0.05 -1.53 11.22
CA LEU A 31 0.85 -2.59 10.61
C LEU A 31 1.55 -2.11 9.34
N PHE A 32 0.85 -1.32 8.53
CA PHE A 32 1.39 -0.70 7.33
C PHE A 32 2.56 0.24 7.63
N PHE A 33 2.43 1.19 8.56
CA PHE A 33 3.52 2.09 8.93
C PHE A 33 4.72 1.32 9.50
N ARG A 34 4.46 0.32 10.35
CA ARG A 34 5.50 -0.56 10.89
C ARG A 34 6.23 -1.30 9.78
N ASN A 35 5.50 -1.78 8.78
CA ASN A 35 6.08 -2.49 7.64
C ASN A 35 6.85 -1.55 6.71
N ILE A 36 6.37 -0.33 6.44
CA ILE A 36 7.12 0.67 5.67
C ILE A 36 8.44 0.99 6.36
N TYR A 37 8.39 1.28 7.66
CA TYR A 37 9.59 1.57 8.43
C TYR A 37 10.56 0.38 8.43
N GLY A 38 10.03 -0.83 8.64
CA GLY A 38 10.80 -2.06 8.56
C GLY A 38 11.40 -2.29 7.17
N LEU A 39 10.74 -1.86 6.10
CA LEU A 39 11.25 -1.99 4.74
C LEU A 39 12.42 -1.03 4.49
N ALA A 40 12.37 0.18 5.05
CA ALA A 40 13.43 1.17 4.97
C ALA A 40 14.68 0.76 5.77
N CYS A 41 14.50 0.23 6.98
CA CYS A 41 15.62 -0.16 7.85
C CYS A 41 16.15 -1.59 7.57
N HIS A 42 15.25 -2.56 7.39
CA HIS A 42 15.56 -3.99 7.30
C HIS A 42 14.70 -4.69 6.24
N PRO A 43 14.92 -4.41 4.93
CA PRO A 43 14.05 -4.87 3.84
C PRO A 43 13.91 -6.40 3.81
N PHE A 44 15.01 -7.13 4.01
CA PHE A 44 15.01 -8.60 3.97
C PHE A 44 14.12 -9.23 5.05
N LEU A 45 14.25 -8.78 6.31
CA LEU A 45 13.48 -9.32 7.43
C LEU A 45 12.00 -9.01 7.29
N THR A 46 11.69 -7.79 6.83
CA THR A 46 10.32 -7.31 6.65
C THR A 46 9.60 -8.09 5.55
N ILE A 47 10.21 -8.24 4.37
CA ILE A 47 9.62 -9.04 3.28
C ILE A 47 9.43 -10.50 3.70
N ARG A 48 10.39 -11.07 4.43
CA ARG A 48 10.28 -12.45 4.95
C ARG A 48 9.13 -12.59 5.94
N ARG A 49 8.94 -11.62 6.84
CA ARG A 49 7.83 -11.60 7.81
C ARG A 49 6.49 -11.54 7.08
N ILE A 50 6.32 -10.58 6.16
CA ILE A 50 5.08 -10.40 5.40
C ILE A 50 4.72 -11.68 4.62
N ARG A 51 5.70 -12.32 3.98
CA ARG A 51 5.48 -13.59 3.26
C ARG A 51 5.13 -14.76 4.19
N ARG A 52 5.71 -14.82 5.39
CA ARG A 52 5.42 -15.87 6.37
C ARG A 52 3.99 -15.74 6.91
N GLU A 53 3.56 -14.51 7.20
CA GLU A 53 2.22 -14.22 7.72
C GLU A 53 1.13 -14.35 6.63
N LYS A 54 1.51 -14.44 5.34
CA LYS A 54 0.60 -14.55 4.18
C LYS A 54 -0.44 -13.43 4.14
N ASP A 55 -0.10 -12.27 4.67
CA ASP A 55 -0.99 -11.10 4.70
C ASP A 55 -1.03 -10.42 3.32
N TYR A 56 -1.88 -10.94 2.42
CA TYR A 56 -2.04 -10.42 1.06
C TYR A 56 -2.44 -8.93 1.04
N PHE A 57 -3.22 -8.48 2.02
CA PHE A 57 -3.59 -7.08 2.17
C PHE A 57 -2.38 -6.18 2.44
N GLN A 58 -1.46 -6.60 3.33
CA GLN A 58 -0.24 -5.84 3.60
C GLN A 58 0.72 -5.88 2.42
N VAL A 59 0.80 -7.01 1.69
CA VAL A 59 1.55 -7.07 0.44
C VAL A 59 1.01 -6.03 -0.54
N LEU A 60 -0.31 -6.00 -0.75
CA LEU A 60 -0.93 -5.05 -1.67
C LEU A 60 -0.78 -3.60 -1.20
N LEU A 61 -0.85 -3.32 0.11
CA LEU A 61 -0.67 -1.97 0.66
C LEU A 61 0.77 -1.49 0.49
N VAL A 62 1.74 -2.31 0.88
CA VAL A 62 3.16 -1.93 0.90
C VAL A 62 3.75 -1.89 -0.50
N PHE A 63 3.53 -2.94 -1.30
CA PHE A 63 4.05 -2.99 -2.67
C PHE A 63 3.23 -2.16 -3.66
N GLY A 64 1.95 -1.90 -3.35
CA GLY A 64 1.11 -0.99 -4.12
C GLY A 64 1.39 0.49 -3.82
N LEU A 65 2.09 0.82 -2.72
CA LEU A 65 2.38 2.20 -2.32
C LEU A 65 2.90 3.09 -3.46
N PRO A 66 3.91 2.67 -4.26
CA PRO A 66 4.41 3.51 -5.34
C PRO A 66 3.33 3.77 -6.40
N VAL A 67 2.52 2.75 -6.71
CA VAL A 67 1.41 2.87 -7.68
C VAL A 67 0.33 3.79 -7.15
N TYR A 68 -0.04 3.69 -5.86
CA TYR A 68 -1.02 4.59 -5.25
C TYR A 68 -0.53 6.04 -5.25
N PHE A 69 0.76 6.26 -4.95
CA PHE A 69 1.37 7.58 -4.98
C PHE A 69 1.35 8.17 -6.40
N TRP A 70 1.69 7.36 -7.40
CA TRP A 70 1.66 7.76 -8.80
C TRP A 70 0.24 8.09 -9.30
N LEU A 71 -0.75 7.26 -8.99
CA LEU A 71 -2.15 7.52 -9.31
C LEU A 71 -2.65 8.79 -8.61
N ALA A 72 -2.32 8.99 -7.33
CA ALA A 72 -2.66 10.21 -6.60
C ALA A 72 -2.03 11.46 -7.24
N ALA A 73 -0.80 11.36 -7.74
CA ALA A 73 -0.16 12.47 -8.46
C ALA A 73 -0.88 12.80 -9.78
N ILE A 74 -1.30 11.79 -10.55
CA ILE A 74 -2.08 11.99 -11.78
C ILE A 74 -3.43 12.64 -11.48
N VAL A 75 -4.16 12.09 -10.49
CA VAL A 75 -5.48 12.60 -10.11
C VAL A 75 -5.38 14.02 -9.59
N SER A 76 -4.40 14.32 -8.72
CA SER A 76 -4.20 15.67 -8.19
C SER A 76 -3.88 16.68 -9.30
N LEU A 77 -3.06 16.31 -10.29
CA LEU A 77 -2.81 17.16 -11.45
C LEU A 77 -4.04 17.35 -12.35
N ALA A 78 -4.85 16.30 -12.53
CA ALA A 78 -6.10 16.39 -13.27
C ALA A 78 -7.11 17.34 -12.57
N VAL A 79 -7.25 17.22 -11.25
CA VAL A 79 -8.10 18.09 -10.43
C VAL A 79 -7.59 19.53 -10.46
N LEU A 80 -6.28 19.74 -10.32
CA LEU A 80 -5.67 21.07 -10.39
C LEU A 80 -5.94 21.73 -11.75
N ARG A 81 -5.84 20.96 -12.84
CA ARG A 81 -6.15 21.41 -14.19
C ARG A 81 -7.63 21.77 -14.36
N PHE A 82 -8.53 21.01 -13.74
CA PHE A 82 -9.97 21.29 -13.76
C PHE A 82 -10.31 22.57 -12.95
N LEU A 83 -9.76 22.72 -11.75
CA LEU A 83 -10.04 23.85 -10.85
C LEU A 83 -9.53 25.18 -11.40
N ILE A 84 -8.32 25.18 -11.97
CA ILE A 84 -7.63 26.41 -12.33
C ILE A 84 -7.99 26.88 -13.75
N GLY A 85 -8.54 26.01 -14.61
CA GLY A 85 -8.97 26.37 -15.97
C GLY A 85 -7.87 26.91 -16.89
N ILE A 86 -6.61 26.91 -16.45
CA ILE A 86 -5.50 27.55 -17.16
C ILE A 86 -5.09 26.75 -18.39
N ARG A 87 -5.16 27.42 -19.54
CA ARG A 87 -4.72 26.94 -20.86
C ARG A 87 -3.24 27.30 -21.07
N GLY A 88 -2.40 26.32 -21.37
CA GLY A 88 -1.08 26.54 -22.00
C GLY A 88 0.15 26.37 -21.11
N ARG A 89 0.42 27.28 -20.14
CA ARG A 89 1.73 27.32 -19.44
C ARG A 89 1.94 26.25 -18.36
N LEU A 90 0.90 25.90 -17.60
CA LEU A 90 0.98 24.83 -16.59
C LEU A 90 1.20 23.44 -17.22
N GLY A 91 0.92 23.26 -18.51
CA GLY A 91 1.08 21.98 -19.19
C GLY A 91 2.51 21.44 -19.17
N TRP A 92 3.50 22.31 -19.36
CA TRP A 92 4.92 21.93 -19.36
C TRP A 92 5.41 21.60 -17.95
N ILE A 93 5.05 22.44 -16.96
CA ILE A 93 5.39 22.20 -15.56
C ILE A 93 4.77 20.88 -15.07
N ALA A 94 3.50 20.64 -15.40
CA ALA A 94 2.81 19.39 -15.06
C ALA A 94 3.46 18.17 -15.72
N HIS A 95 3.91 18.29 -16.98
CA HIS A 95 4.64 17.20 -17.66
C HIS A 95 5.99 16.91 -17.00
N SER A 96 6.79 17.93 -16.69
CA SER A 96 8.07 17.75 -16.01
C SER A 96 7.88 17.14 -14.62
N LEU A 97 6.86 17.59 -13.87
CA LEU A 97 6.53 17.03 -12.57
C LEU A 97 6.07 15.57 -12.67
N LEU A 98 5.23 15.24 -13.67
CA LEU A 98 4.83 13.85 -13.93
C LEU A 98 6.01 12.96 -14.27
N TRP A 99 6.95 13.44 -15.09
CA TRP A 99 8.17 12.69 -15.41
C TRP A 99 9.02 12.44 -14.17
N LEU A 100 9.20 13.46 -13.33
CA LEU A 100 9.95 13.34 -12.08
C LEU A 100 9.28 12.35 -11.12
N VAL A 101 7.97 12.47 -10.90
CA VAL A 101 7.20 11.56 -10.03
C VAL A 101 7.23 10.14 -10.59
N SER A 102 7.09 9.97 -11.91
CA SER A 102 7.14 8.65 -12.56
C SER A 102 8.53 8.03 -12.44
N GLY A 103 9.60 8.81 -12.60
CA GLY A 103 10.98 8.35 -12.43
C GLY A 103 11.26 7.91 -10.99
N LEU A 104 10.87 8.72 -10.00
CA LEU A 104 10.98 8.35 -8.58
C LEU A 104 10.16 7.11 -8.24
N THR A 105 8.92 7.04 -8.72
CA THR A 105 8.05 5.87 -8.54
C THR A 105 8.70 4.63 -9.15
N GLY A 106 9.24 4.74 -10.36
CA GLY A 106 9.95 3.67 -11.05
C GLY A 106 11.14 3.18 -10.24
N LEU A 107 11.98 4.08 -9.73
CA LEU A 107 13.12 3.73 -8.86
C LEU A 107 12.68 3.00 -7.59
N ILE A 108 11.62 3.46 -6.94
CA ILE A 108 11.07 2.79 -5.74
C ILE A 108 10.55 1.39 -6.11
N CYS A 109 9.81 1.25 -7.22
CA CYS A 109 9.36 -0.04 -7.71
C CYS A 109 10.53 -0.99 -7.99
N PHE A 110 11.58 -0.52 -8.67
CA PHE A 110 12.78 -1.31 -8.94
C PHE A 110 13.47 -1.76 -7.65
N TYR A 111 13.62 -0.87 -6.68
CA TYR A 111 14.18 -1.20 -5.36
C TYR A 111 13.37 -2.30 -4.66
N LEU A 112 12.04 -2.14 -4.60
CA LEU A 112 11.16 -3.12 -3.99
C LEU A 112 11.22 -4.48 -4.69
N PHE A 113 11.20 -4.47 -6.02
CA PHE A 113 11.25 -5.67 -6.84
C PHE A 113 12.59 -6.39 -6.70
N TYR A 114 13.70 -5.63 -6.66
CA TYR A 114 15.03 -6.15 -6.41
C TYR A 114 15.11 -6.90 -5.07
N TRP A 115 14.59 -6.32 -3.99
CA TRP A 115 14.59 -6.99 -2.68
C TRP A 115 13.64 -8.19 -2.63
N LEU A 116 12.50 -8.12 -3.30
CA LEU A 116 11.57 -9.24 -3.40
C LEU A 116 12.19 -10.40 -4.18
N TRP A 117 12.91 -10.11 -5.26
CA TRP A 117 13.66 -11.10 -6.03
C TRP A 117 14.80 -11.72 -5.21
N LEU A 118 15.60 -10.89 -4.53
CA LEU A 118 16.73 -11.34 -3.71
C LEU A 118 16.26 -12.24 -2.54
N THR A 119 15.17 -11.87 -1.87
CA THR A 119 14.57 -12.69 -0.80
C THR A 119 14.02 -14.01 -1.33
N TYR A 120 13.45 -14.02 -2.54
CA TYR A 120 12.99 -15.24 -3.20
C TYR A 120 14.16 -16.21 -3.49
N PHE A 121 15.25 -15.71 -4.08
CA PHE A 121 16.41 -16.53 -4.41
C PHE A 121 17.10 -17.10 -3.16
N ASN A 122 17.31 -16.27 -2.14
CA ASN A 122 17.93 -16.70 -0.88
C ASN A 122 17.11 -17.79 -0.16
N GLN A 123 15.78 -17.74 -0.23
CA GLN A 123 14.93 -18.79 0.34
C GLN A 123 15.05 -20.12 -0.43
N LYS A 124 15.15 -20.07 -1.76
CA LYS A 124 15.33 -21.27 -2.58
C LYS A 124 16.65 -21.97 -2.25
N LYS A 125 17.74 -21.21 -2.16
CA LYS A 125 19.07 -21.73 -1.78
C LYS A 125 19.10 -22.39 -0.39
N ILE A 126 18.41 -21.81 0.60
CA ILE A 126 18.31 -22.40 1.96
C ILE A 126 17.58 -23.74 1.93
N LYS A 127 16.52 -23.86 1.12
CA LYS A 127 15.75 -25.12 1.00
C LYS A 127 16.55 -26.22 0.30
N GLU A 128 17.29 -25.86 -0.74
CA GLU A 128 18.12 -26.80 -1.51
C GLU A 128 19.37 -27.24 -0.71
N GLY A 129 20.02 -26.32 0.01
CA GLY A 129 21.17 -26.65 0.87
C GLY A 129 20.80 -27.44 2.13
N GLY A 130 19.55 -27.32 2.61
CA GLY A 130 19.05 -28.07 3.76
C GLY A 130 18.67 -29.52 3.44
N GLN A 131 18.48 -29.88 2.16
CA GLN A 131 18.18 -31.26 1.75
C GLN A 131 19.42 -32.13 1.54
N SER A 132 20.60 -31.54 1.35
CA SER A 132 21.87 -32.29 1.20
C SER A 132 22.54 -32.64 2.54
N ALA A 133 21.95 -32.26 3.67
CA ALA A 133 22.49 -32.50 5.02
C ALA A 133 21.57 -33.37 5.90
N GLY A 134 20.55 -34.00 5.30
CA GLY A 134 19.61 -34.92 5.95
C GLY A 134 19.84 -36.36 5.54
#